data_AF-A0A6N6Q133-F1
#
_entry.id   AF-A0A6N6Q133-F1
#
_cell.length_a   1.000
_cell.length_b   1.000
_cell.length_c   1.000
_cell.angle_alpha   90.00
_cell.angle_beta   90.00
_cell.angle_gamma   90.00
#
_symmetry.space_group_name_H-M   'P 1'
#
loop_
_entity.id
_entity.type
_entity.pdbx_description
1 polymer ?
#
loop_
_entity_poly.entity_id
_entity_poly.type
_entity_poly.pdbx_seq_one_letter_code
_entity_poly.pdbx_strand_id
1 'polypeptide(L)'
;MRVKLSVSRWILAAVLVAFLVLSPSDTVAAETKFQARLVWGTDEMKPENPNLKEIDAKTKEKLKAVFKWKNYFEVETQTVVVGPNELKKVKMSSKCEIEIQELGKDGFEVKLFGEGKLTKKVKQVFPTGDCLVLAGDDKNSNAWLVMLCPLQK
;
A
#
# COMPACT_ATOMS: atom_id res chain seq x y z
N MET A 1 -18.58 65.27 -51.46
CA MET A 1 -17.21 65.75 -51.70
C MET A 1 -16.29 65.18 -50.62
N ARG A 2 -15.04 64.86 -50.96
CA ARG A 2 -14.10 63.95 -50.25
C ARG A 2 -13.47 64.52 -48.96
N VAL A 3 -13.42 63.65 -47.93
CA VAL A 3 -12.26 63.20 -47.08
C VAL A 3 -11.46 64.25 -46.26
N LYS A 4 -11.35 64.05 -44.93
CA LYS A 4 -10.11 63.61 -44.21
C LYS A 4 -10.31 63.35 -42.70
N LEU A 5 -9.48 62.42 -42.23
CA LEU A 5 -9.48 61.67 -40.96
C LEU A 5 -9.17 62.51 -39.71
N SER A 6 -9.58 61.99 -38.54
CA SER A 6 -8.72 62.02 -37.34
C SER A 6 -8.89 60.72 -36.55
N VAL A 7 -7.78 59.99 -36.41
CA VAL A 7 -7.66 58.77 -35.62
C VAL A 7 -7.13 59.18 -34.25
N SER A 8 -7.85 58.85 -33.17
CA SER A 8 -7.32 58.82 -31.81
C SER A 8 -8.20 57.87 -30.99
N ARG A 9 -7.97 56.56 -31.05
CA ARG A 9 -7.03 55.76 -30.24
C ARG A 9 -7.37 55.85 -28.74
N TRP A 10 -7.63 54.67 -28.18
CA TRP A 10 -7.76 54.30 -26.76
C TRP A 10 -9.16 54.41 -26.16
N ILE A 11 -9.51 53.34 -25.44
CA ILE A 11 -10.52 53.19 -24.38
C ILE A 11 -11.75 52.33 -24.78
N LEU A 12 -11.82 51.18 -24.09
CA LEU A 12 -12.97 50.27 -23.85
C LEU A 12 -13.23 49.14 -24.87
N ALA A 13 -12.24 48.26 -25.02
CA ALA A 13 -12.49 46.85 -25.34
C ALA A 13 -12.07 46.01 -24.11
N ALA A 14 -13.01 45.70 -23.21
CA ALA A 14 -12.89 44.63 -22.20
C ALA A 14 -14.16 44.57 -21.32
N VAL A 15 -15.30 44.13 -21.88
CA VAL A 15 -16.44 43.72 -21.05
C VAL A 15 -16.49 42.20 -21.02
N LEU A 16 -16.06 41.67 -19.87
CA LEU A 16 -16.42 40.41 -19.23
C LEU A 16 -17.03 39.30 -20.12
N VAL A 17 -16.18 38.38 -20.58
CA VAL A 17 -16.55 36.96 -20.72
C VAL A 17 -15.41 36.13 -20.14
N ALA A 18 -15.19 36.26 -18.83
CA ALA A 18 -14.41 35.28 -18.07
C ALA A 18 -15.38 34.17 -17.64
N PHE A 19 -15.78 33.34 -18.59
CA PHE A 19 -16.36 32.04 -18.27
C PHE A 19 -15.27 31.25 -17.54
N LEU A 20 -15.37 31.20 -16.21
CA LEU A 20 -14.63 30.24 -15.41
C LEU A 20 -15.01 28.85 -15.92
N VAL A 21 -14.14 28.28 -16.75
CA VAL A 21 -14.16 26.85 -17.05
C VAL A 21 -13.72 26.17 -15.76
N LEU A 22 -14.70 25.83 -14.92
CA LEU A 22 -14.49 24.96 -13.77
C LEU A 22 -14.33 23.55 -14.33
N SER A 23 -13.13 23.21 -14.79
CA SER A 23 -12.81 21.84 -15.15
C SER A 23 -12.93 20.98 -13.89
N PRO A 24 -13.79 19.95 -13.86
CA PRO A 24 -13.70 18.95 -12.80
C PRO A 24 -12.31 18.35 -12.89
N SER A 25 -11.53 18.49 -11.82
CA SER A 25 -10.29 17.74 -11.69
C SER A 25 -10.70 16.30 -11.44
N ASP A 26 -10.75 15.49 -12.49
CA ASP A 26 -10.79 14.04 -12.37
C ASP A 26 -9.55 13.66 -11.56
N THR A 27 -9.73 13.51 -10.26
CA THR A 27 -8.68 13.04 -9.37
C THR A 27 -8.58 11.57 -9.69
N VAL A 28 -7.73 11.21 -10.66
CA VAL A 28 -7.41 9.82 -10.96
C VAL A 28 -6.80 9.27 -9.69
N ALA A 29 -7.59 8.50 -8.95
CA ALA A 29 -7.16 7.88 -7.71
C ALA A 29 -5.98 6.98 -8.07
N ALA A 30 -4.79 7.36 -7.57
CA ALA A 30 -3.55 6.82 -8.04
C ALA A 30 -3.32 5.41 -7.49
N GLU A 31 -2.75 4.54 -8.33
CA GLU A 31 -2.32 3.21 -7.88
C GLU A 31 -1.36 3.32 -6.70
N THR A 32 -1.51 2.40 -5.75
CA THR A 32 -0.66 2.24 -4.58
C THR A 32 0.16 0.96 -4.70
N LYS A 33 1.47 1.07 -4.51
CA LYS A 33 2.39 -0.06 -4.53
C LYS A 33 2.70 -0.49 -3.10
N PHE A 34 2.67 -1.78 -2.86
CA PHE A 34 3.04 -2.40 -1.59
C PHE A 34 4.15 -3.42 -1.79
N GLN A 35 4.98 -3.58 -0.77
CA GLN A 35 5.81 -4.75 -0.59
C GLN A 35 5.15 -5.65 0.45
N ALA A 36 4.73 -6.83 0.01
CA ALA A 36 4.23 -7.89 0.87
C ALA A 36 5.38 -8.86 1.17
N ARG A 37 5.64 -9.13 2.45
CA ARG A 37 6.69 -10.06 2.90
C ARG A 37 6.07 -11.13 3.78
N LEU A 38 6.33 -12.38 3.46
CA LEU A 38 6.03 -13.51 4.33
C LEU A 38 7.23 -13.75 5.25
N VAL A 39 6.98 -13.66 6.55
CA VAL A 39 7.99 -13.79 7.59
C VAL A 39 7.64 -14.96 8.49
N TRP A 40 8.63 -15.78 8.78
CA TRP A 40 8.53 -16.90 9.70
C TRP A 40 9.21 -16.55 11.02
N GLY A 41 8.44 -16.54 12.10
CA GLY A 41 8.93 -16.32 13.47
C GLY A 41 9.09 -17.65 14.20
N THR A 42 10.24 -17.86 14.84
CA THR A 42 10.53 -19.09 15.60
C THR A 42 11.48 -18.82 16.76
N ASP A 43 11.43 -19.66 17.79
CA ASP A 43 12.43 -19.68 18.87
C ASP A 43 13.62 -20.59 18.58
N GLU A 44 13.50 -21.43 17.55
CA GLU A 44 14.53 -22.38 17.13
C GLU A 44 15.64 -21.70 16.32
N MET A 45 16.77 -22.39 16.19
CA MET A 45 17.85 -21.95 15.30
C MET A 45 17.36 -21.97 13.85
N LYS A 46 18.01 -21.15 13.01
CA LYS A 46 17.72 -21.09 11.57
C LYS A 46 17.79 -22.52 11.00
N PRO A 47 16.73 -23.07 10.39
CA PRO A 47 16.79 -24.35 9.74
C PRO A 47 17.70 -24.22 8.51
N GLU A 48 18.28 -25.35 8.07
CA GLU A 48 19.19 -25.43 6.91
C GLU A 48 18.49 -25.18 5.56
N ASN A 49 17.38 -24.42 5.54
CA ASN A 49 16.72 -24.02 4.32
C ASN A 49 17.46 -22.82 3.71
N PRO A 50 18.14 -23.00 2.54
CA PRO A 50 18.95 -21.95 1.92
C PRO A 50 18.11 -20.75 1.44
N ASN A 51 16.79 -20.91 1.30
CA ASN A 51 15.92 -19.86 0.79
C ASN A 51 15.46 -18.87 1.89
N LEU A 52 15.71 -19.17 3.17
CA LEU A 52 15.36 -18.27 4.26
C LEU A 52 16.39 -17.15 4.39
N LYS A 53 15.93 -15.93 4.16
CA LYS A 53 16.73 -14.72 4.32
C LYS A 53 16.57 -14.18 5.73
N GLU A 54 17.64 -13.62 6.27
CA GLU A 54 17.51 -12.86 7.51
C GLU A 54 16.77 -11.56 7.22
N ILE A 55 15.86 -11.20 8.11
CA ILE A 55 15.21 -9.90 8.05
C ILE A 55 16.18 -8.84 8.59
N ASP A 56 16.07 -7.61 8.08
CA ASP A 56 16.92 -6.51 8.54
C ASP A 56 16.78 -6.26 10.05
N ALA A 57 17.86 -5.82 10.69
CA ALA A 57 17.94 -5.68 12.15
C ALA A 57 16.84 -4.78 12.72
N LYS A 58 16.53 -3.67 12.04
CA LYS A 58 15.49 -2.72 12.47
C LYS A 58 14.11 -3.35 12.45
N THR A 59 13.77 -4.07 11.39
CA THR A 59 12.50 -4.80 11.32
C THR A 59 12.45 -5.93 12.36
N LYS A 60 13.56 -6.65 12.55
CA LYS A 60 13.66 -7.71 13.57
C LYS A 60 13.37 -7.18 14.97
N GLU A 61 13.93 -6.03 15.34
CA GLU A 61 13.69 -5.38 16.63
C GLU A 61 12.23 -4.97 16.81
N LYS A 62 11.61 -4.38 15.78
CA LYS A 62 10.18 -4.04 15.80
C LYS A 62 9.31 -5.28 16.00
N LEU A 63 9.63 -6.39 15.34
CA LEU A 63 8.88 -7.64 15.49
C LEU A 63 9.06 -8.24 16.88
N LYS A 64 10.27 -8.20 17.47
CA LYS A 64 10.53 -8.65 18.85
C LYS A 64 9.82 -7.83 19.92
N ALA A 65 9.58 -6.54 19.65
CA ALA A 65 8.85 -5.69 20.58
C ALA A 65 7.36 -6.05 20.69
N VAL A 66 6.81 -6.76 19.69
CA VAL A 66 5.39 -7.08 19.60
C VAL A 66 5.12 -8.58 19.76
N PHE A 67 6.02 -9.44 19.24
CA PHE A 67 5.84 -10.88 19.20
C PHE A 67 6.91 -11.61 20.03
N LYS A 68 6.57 -12.79 20.53
CA LYS A 68 7.41 -13.57 21.47
C LYS A 68 8.67 -14.23 20.86
N TRP A 69 8.78 -14.29 19.54
CA TRP A 69 9.78 -15.14 18.86
C TRP A 69 11.20 -14.55 18.89
N LYS A 70 12.20 -15.40 19.08
CA LYS A 70 13.62 -14.98 19.10
C LYS A 70 14.19 -14.67 17.71
N ASN A 71 13.72 -15.40 16.70
CA ASN A 71 14.24 -15.35 15.34
C ASN A 71 13.11 -15.07 14.34
N TYR A 72 13.47 -14.34 13.28
CA TYR A 72 12.56 -13.97 12.19
C TYR A 72 13.31 -14.10 10.88
N PHE A 73 12.69 -14.79 9.92
CA PHE A 73 13.26 -15.04 8.62
C PHE A 73 12.26 -14.66 7.53
N GLU A 74 12.73 -13.94 6.52
CA GLU A 74 11.95 -13.67 5.32
C GLU A 74 11.94 -14.93 4.43
N VAL A 75 10.74 -15.34 4.05
CA VAL A 75 10.49 -16.56 3.28
C VAL A 75 10.19 -16.20 1.83
N GLU A 76 9.39 -15.17 1.62
CA GLU A 76 8.93 -14.73 0.30
C GLU A 76 8.65 -13.23 0.34
N THR A 77 8.95 -12.52 -0.76
CA THR A 77 8.67 -11.10 -0.92
C THR A 77 8.09 -10.82 -2.30
N GLN A 78 6.96 -10.11 -2.34
CA GLN A 78 6.26 -9.75 -3.57
C GLN A 78 5.91 -8.26 -3.58
N THR A 79 6.09 -7.63 -4.74
CA THR A 79 5.57 -6.28 -4.99
C THR A 79 4.16 -6.37 -5.54
N VAL A 80 3.23 -5.68 -4.90
CA VAL A 80 1.81 -5.71 -5.22
C VAL A 80 1.38 -4.31 -5.62
N VAL A 81 0.69 -4.17 -6.75
CA VAL A 81 0.07 -2.92 -7.16
C VAL A 81 -1.43 -3.04 -6.99
N VAL A 82 -2.03 -2.09 -6.30
CA VAL A 82 -3.46 -2.01 -6.04
C VAL A 82 -3.97 -0.69 -6.59
N GLY A 83 -4.84 -0.78 -7.59
CA GLY A 83 -5.53 0.34 -8.19
C GLY A 83 -6.69 0.85 -7.31
N PRO A 84 -7.30 1.97 -7.71
CA PRO A 84 -8.40 2.57 -6.98
C PRO A 84 -9.64 1.67 -6.98
N ASN A 85 -10.25 1.48 -5.81
CA ASN A 85 -11.35 0.54 -5.58
C ASN A 85 -11.05 -0.91 -6.03
N GLU A 86 -9.78 -1.29 -6.23
CA GLU A 86 -9.40 -2.65 -6.62
C GLU A 86 -9.38 -3.56 -5.39
N LEU A 87 -9.85 -4.79 -5.58
CA LEU A 87 -9.56 -5.92 -4.69
C LEU A 87 -8.46 -6.77 -5.32
N LYS A 88 -7.29 -6.81 -4.67
CA LYS A 88 -6.15 -7.62 -5.10
C LYS A 88 -5.95 -8.82 -4.19
N LYS A 89 -5.93 -10.02 -4.77
CA LYS A 89 -5.54 -11.25 -4.05
C LYS A 89 -4.08 -11.58 -4.35
N VAL A 90 -3.33 -11.97 -3.32
CA VAL A 90 -1.90 -12.28 -3.41
C VAL A 90 -1.61 -13.55 -2.64
N LYS A 91 -1.18 -14.58 -3.36
CA LYS A 91 -0.76 -15.86 -2.78
C LYS A 91 0.68 -15.74 -2.29
N MET A 92 0.87 -15.69 -0.97
CA MET A 92 2.18 -15.58 -0.33
C MET A 92 2.86 -16.94 -0.17
N SER A 93 2.08 -18.01 -0.01
CA SER A 93 2.57 -19.40 -0.03
C SER A 93 1.42 -20.36 -0.39
N SER A 94 1.68 -21.67 -0.41
CA SER A 94 0.61 -22.67 -0.60
C SER A 94 -0.46 -22.63 0.50
N LYS A 95 -0.14 -22.09 1.68
CA LYS A 95 -1.01 -22.03 2.85
C LYS A 95 -1.34 -20.61 3.32
N CYS A 96 -0.83 -19.59 2.64
CA CYS A 96 -1.00 -18.20 3.05
C CYS A 96 -1.38 -17.33 1.86
N GLU A 97 -2.50 -16.61 1.99
CA GLU A 97 -2.98 -15.65 1.00
C GLU A 97 -3.42 -14.36 1.70
N ILE A 98 -3.24 -13.23 1.04
CA ILE A 98 -3.81 -11.95 1.47
C ILE A 98 -4.74 -11.39 0.41
N GLU A 99 -5.79 -10.71 0.86
CA GLU A 99 -6.61 -9.84 0.02
C GLU A 99 -6.42 -8.40 0.47
N ILE A 100 -6.16 -7.49 -0.47
CA ILE A 100 -5.97 -6.06 -0.24
C ILE A 100 -7.05 -5.33 -1.04
N GLN A 101 -7.95 -4.65 -0.35
CA GLN A 101 -9.02 -3.88 -0.96
C GLN A 101 -8.79 -2.40 -0.71
N GLU A 102 -8.75 -1.59 -1.77
CA GLU A 102 -8.75 -0.13 -1.65
C GLU A 102 -10.20 0.35 -1.40
N LEU A 103 -10.38 1.23 -0.41
CA LEU A 103 -11.67 1.71 0.08
C LEU A 103 -11.81 3.23 -0.03
N GLY A 104 -11.06 3.88 -0.93
CA GLY A 104 -11.01 5.32 -1.06
C GLY A 104 -10.56 6.02 0.23
N LYS A 105 -11.43 6.87 0.78
CA LYS A 105 -11.13 7.70 1.97
C LYS A 105 -10.89 6.89 3.24
N ASP A 106 -11.38 5.64 3.29
CA ASP A 106 -11.22 4.75 4.45
C ASP A 106 -9.89 3.98 4.42
N GLY A 107 -9.04 4.22 3.41
CA GLY A 107 -7.76 3.55 3.24
C GLY A 107 -7.93 2.16 2.63
N PHE A 108 -7.39 1.14 3.28
CA PHE A 108 -7.38 -0.23 2.78
C PHE A 108 -7.98 -1.21 3.77
N GLU A 109 -8.72 -2.20 3.28
CA GLU A 109 -9.05 -3.41 4.04
C GLU A 109 -8.12 -4.54 3.62
N VAL A 110 -7.41 -5.11 4.58
CA VAL A 110 -6.50 -6.23 4.37
C VAL A 110 -7.03 -7.45 5.11
N LYS A 111 -7.18 -8.55 4.39
CA LYS A 111 -7.57 -9.85 4.94
C LYS A 111 -6.42 -10.83 4.81
N LEU A 112 -6.18 -11.61 5.85
CA LEU A 112 -5.23 -12.72 5.86
C LEU A 112 -5.99 -14.04 5.86
N PHE A 113 -5.60 -14.94 4.98
CA PHE A 113 -6.12 -16.30 4.88
C PHE A 113 -5.01 -17.31 5.16
N GLY A 114 -5.24 -18.17 6.16
CA GLY A 114 -4.39 -19.30 6.50
C GLY A 114 -5.10 -20.61 6.16
N GLU A 115 -4.48 -21.46 5.36
CA GLU A 115 -5.05 -22.73 4.90
C GLU A 115 -6.48 -22.57 4.30
N GLY A 116 -6.69 -21.47 3.57
CA GLY A 116 -7.97 -21.13 2.94
C GLY A 116 -9.03 -20.53 3.87
N LYS A 117 -8.74 -20.37 5.17
CA LYS A 117 -9.65 -19.77 6.15
C LYS A 117 -9.24 -18.34 6.47
N LEU A 118 -10.20 -17.43 6.56
CA LEU A 118 -9.97 -16.06 7.00
C LEU A 118 -9.51 -16.07 8.47
N THR A 119 -8.29 -15.60 8.73
CA THR A 119 -7.70 -15.56 10.09
C THR A 119 -7.73 -14.15 10.67
N LYS A 120 -7.48 -13.12 9.84
CA LYS A 120 -7.51 -11.71 10.25
C LYS A 120 -8.14 -10.85 9.16
N LYS A 121 -8.79 -9.77 9.61
CA LYS A 121 -9.31 -8.70 8.77
C LYS A 121 -9.04 -7.38 9.48
N VAL A 122 -8.38 -6.45 8.82
CA VAL A 122 -7.98 -5.15 9.38
C VAL A 122 -8.27 -4.06 8.36
N LYS A 123 -8.84 -2.95 8.81
CA LYS A 123 -8.89 -1.71 8.03
C LYS A 123 -7.74 -0.82 8.48
N GLN A 124 -6.97 -0.30 7.54
CA GLN A 124 -5.82 0.55 7.81
C GLN A 124 -5.66 1.62 6.73
N VAL A 125 -5.52 2.86 7.17
CA VAL A 125 -4.85 3.90 6.40
C VAL A 125 -3.36 3.71 6.61
N PHE A 126 -2.56 3.70 5.54
CA PHE A 126 -1.10 3.53 5.64
C PHE A 126 -0.40 4.90 5.67
N PRO A 127 0.07 5.38 6.84
CA PRO A 127 0.97 6.53 6.88
C PRO A 127 2.27 6.20 6.15
N THR A 128 2.92 7.23 5.63
CA THR A 128 4.22 7.13 4.98
C THR A 128 5.24 6.43 5.89
N GLY A 129 5.69 5.23 5.50
CA GLY A 129 6.74 4.48 6.21
C GLY A 129 6.25 3.47 7.26
N ASP A 130 4.95 3.36 7.49
CA ASP A 130 4.39 2.36 8.40
C ASP A 130 3.97 1.09 7.66
N CYS A 131 4.30 -0.05 8.25
CA CYS A 131 3.91 -1.37 7.75
C CYS A 131 2.79 -1.94 8.62
N LEU A 132 1.80 -2.57 7.98
CA LEU A 132 0.88 -3.46 8.65
C LEU A 132 1.57 -4.82 8.86
N VAL A 133 1.43 -5.41 10.06
CA VAL A 133 1.85 -6.79 10.32
C VAL A 133 0.65 -7.60 10.75
N LEU A 134 0.33 -8.64 9.98
CA LEU A 134 -0.74 -9.58 10.26
C LEU A 134 -0.14 -10.91 10.71
N ALA A 135 -0.46 -11.33 11.94
CA ALA A 135 -0.08 -12.64 12.43
C ALA A 135 -1.13 -13.68 12.04
N GLY A 136 -0.66 -14.75 11.39
CA GLY A 136 -1.42 -15.97 11.17
C GLY A 136 -1.41 -16.87 12.41
N ASP A 137 -1.74 -18.14 12.22
CA ASP A 137 -1.73 -19.14 13.30
C ASP A 137 -0.31 -19.35 13.85
N ASP A 138 -0.20 -19.48 15.18
CA ASP A 138 0.99 -19.98 15.86
C ASP A 138 0.82 -21.47 16.21
N LYS A 139 1.48 -22.35 15.46
CA LYS A 139 1.47 -23.80 15.71
C LYS A 139 2.91 -24.31 15.73
N ASN A 140 3.18 -25.30 16.57
CA ASN A 140 4.47 -25.99 16.63
C ASN A 140 5.67 -25.04 16.87
N SER A 141 5.56 -24.16 17.87
CA SER A 141 6.66 -23.25 18.27
C SER A 141 7.15 -22.30 17.16
N ASN A 142 6.30 -22.02 16.18
CA ASN A 142 6.55 -21.00 15.18
C ASN A 142 5.25 -20.30 14.76
N ALA A 143 5.39 -19.16 14.06
CA ALA A 143 4.27 -18.43 13.48
C ALA A 143 4.61 -17.89 12.09
N TRP A 144 3.57 -17.76 11.27
CA TRP A 144 3.63 -17.05 10.01
C TRP A 144 3.10 -15.63 10.18
N LEU A 145 3.86 -14.65 9.70
CA LEU A 145 3.53 -13.24 9.72
C LEU A 145 3.53 -12.73 8.29
N VAL A 146 2.56 -11.89 7.93
CA VAL A 146 2.60 -11.13 6.69
C VAL A 146 2.81 -9.67 7.02
N MET A 147 3.90 -9.10 6.50
CA MET A 147 4.18 -7.68 6.56
C MET A 147 3.77 -7.03 5.25
N LEU A 148 2.95 -5.99 5.32
CA LEU A 148 2.53 -5.20 4.17
C LEU A 148 3.00 -3.76 4.36
N CYS A 149 3.98 -3.34 3.58
CA CYS A 149 4.57 -2.01 3.66
C CYS A 149 4.27 -1.23 2.37
N PRO A 150 3.78 0.02 2.42
CA PRO A 150 3.67 0.85 1.24
C PRO A 150 5.07 1.14 0.69
N LEU A 151 5.26 0.94 -0.61
CA LEU A 151 6.45 1.38 -1.32
C LEU A 151 6.29 2.87 -1.61
N GLN A 152 7.19 3.69 -1.08
CA GLN A 152 7.14 5.13 -1.36
C GLN A 152 7.35 5.37 -2.86
N LYS A 153 6.58 6.31 -3.41
CA LYS A 153 6.75 6.80 -4.77
C LYS A 153 8.00 7.65 -4.89
#